data_AF-A0A1V9ZNV6-F1
#
_entry.id   AF-A0A1V9ZNV6-F1
#
_cell.length_a   1.000
_cell.length_b   1.000
_cell.length_c   1.000
_cell.angle_alpha   90.00
_cell.angle_beta   90.00
_cell.angle_gamma   90.00
#
_symmetry.space_group_name_H-M   'P 1'
#
loop_
_entity.id
_entity.type
_entity.pdbx_description
1 polymer ?
#
loop_
_entity_poly.entity_id
_entity_poly.type
_entity_poly.pdbx_seq_one_letter_code
_entity_poly.pdbx_strand_id
1 'polypeptide(L)'
;MDSYETDESALSESGDSDTSSTMESPRSSLLVRRQYRLLYSDETVKERYDQIVRTTLRLANATETTNNVLLAQKAIKYRNRQRSGSVNYDDPALDIFQSLGIKWCKTP
;
A
#
# COMPACT_ATOMS: atom_id res chain seq x y z
N MET A 1 41.46 28.02 23.86
CA MET A 1 40.21 27.27 23.59
C MET A 1 40.39 26.37 22.38
N ASP A 2 41.47 25.59 22.40
CA ASP A 2 41.49 24.14 22.58
C ASP A 2 40.60 23.29 21.65
N SER A 3 41.29 22.83 20.59
CA SER A 3 41.34 21.48 20.02
C SER A 3 40.40 20.42 20.59
N TYR A 4 39.70 19.72 19.69
CA TYR A 4 39.14 18.39 19.97
C TYR A 4 39.99 17.34 19.27
N GLU A 5 40.55 16.45 20.10
CA GLU A 5 41.35 15.28 19.76
C GLU A 5 40.61 14.31 18.85
N THR A 6 41.33 13.83 17.84
CA THR A 6 41.00 12.62 17.07
C THR A 6 41.73 11.47 17.73
N ASP A 7 41.00 10.50 18.27
CA ASP A 7 41.57 9.24 18.75
C ASP A 7 41.18 8.12 17.78
N GLU A 8 42.13 7.78 16.91
CA GLU A 8 42.20 6.49 16.26
C GLU A 8 42.85 5.50 17.24
N SER A 9 42.17 4.40 17.56
CA SER A 9 42.88 3.17 17.90
C SER A 9 42.13 1.94 17.44
N ALA A 10 42.85 1.22 16.59
CA ALA A 10 42.54 -0.03 15.92
C ALA A 10 42.66 -1.25 16.86
N LEU A 11 42.11 -2.38 16.42
CA LEU A 11 42.75 -3.69 16.20
C LEU A 11 41.65 -4.77 16.00
N SER A 12 41.62 -5.45 14.85
CA SER A 12 42.16 -6.83 14.60
C SER A 12 41.23 -7.91 15.20
N GLU A 13 40.88 -9.05 14.58
CA GLU A 13 41.42 -9.92 13.53
C GLU A 13 40.31 -10.98 13.26
N SER A 14 40.08 -11.41 12.01
CA SER A 14 40.37 -12.76 11.45
C SER A 14 39.28 -13.85 11.62
N GLY A 15 39.14 -14.67 10.56
CA GLY A 15 38.37 -15.93 10.48
C GLY A 15 36.87 -15.77 10.18
N ASP A 16 36.22 -16.45 9.25
CA ASP A 16 36.60 -17.52 8.34
C ASP A 16 35.65 -17.51 7.15
N SER A 17 36.12 -18.10 6.05
CA SER A 17 35.31 -18.39 4.88
C SER A 17 34.17 -19.33 5.25
N ASP A 18 32.93 -18.98 4.91
CA ASP A 18 31.92 -19.99 4.62
C ASP A 18 31.03 -19.55 3.44
N THR A 19 31.26 -20.29 2.36
CA THR A 19 30.46 -20.50 1.16
C THR A 19 29.19 -19.68 1.01
N SER A 20 29.25 -18.73 0.07
CA SER A 20 28.09 -18.21 -0.63
C SER A 20 27.35 -19.37 -1.32
N SER A 21 26.22 -19.76 -0.75
CA SER A 21 25.14 -20.41 -1.50
C SER A 21 23.86 -19.70 -1.11
N THR A 22 23.73 -18.50 -1.64
CA THR A 22 22.49 -17.73 -1.69
C THR A 22 21.44 -18.55 -2.44
N MET A 23 20.77 -19.44 -1.72
CA MET A 23 19.48 -19.99 -2.11
C MET A 23 18.46 -18.87 -1.91
N GLU A 24 18.43 -17.90 -2.83
CA GLU A 24 17.27 -17.03 -3.03
C GLU A 24 16.14 -17.91 -3.57
N SER A 25 15.57 -18.72 -2.68
CA SER A 25 14.24 -19.28 -2.89
C SER A 25 13.32 -18.08 -3.10
N PRO A 26 12.61 -17.98 -4.23
CA PRO A 26 11.59 -16.96 -4.39
C PRO A 26 10.55 -17.25 -3.32
N ARG A 27 10.61 -16.53 -2.20
CA ARG A 27 9.48 -16.43 -1.29
C ARG A 27 8.45 -15.62 -2.05
N SER A 28 7.75 -16.27 -2.98
CA SER A 28 6.44 -15.84 -3.44
C SER A 28 5.53 -15.96 -2.22
N SER A 29 5.69 -15.03 -1.28
CA SER A 29 4.66 -14.76 -0.29
C SER A 29 3.48 -14.29 -1.12
N LEU A 30 2.57 -15.23 -1.41
CA LEU A 30 1.25 -14.92 -1.90
C LEU A 30 0.60 -14.13 -0.76
N LEU A 31 0.85 -12.83 -0.72
CA LEU A 31 0.31 -11.95 0.29
C LEU A 31 -1.20 -12.02 0.15
N VAL A 32 -1.83 -12.75 1.08
CA VAL A 32 -3.26 -13.00 1.08
C VAL A 32 -3.96 -11.65 1.10
N ARG A 33 -4.58 -11.31 -0.05
CA ARG A 33 -5.33 -10.08 -0.21
C ARG A 33 -6.53 -10.15 0.74
N ARG A 34 -6.54 -9.27 1.75
CA ARG A 34 -7.66 -9.21 2.71
C ARG A 34 -8.95 -8.95 1.94
N GLN A 35 -9.87 -9.91 2.00
CA GLN A 35 -11.20 -9.80 1.42
C GLN A 35 -12.18 -9.36 2.50
N TYR A 36 -12.96 -8.32 2.19
CA TYR A 36 -13.98 -7.80 3.09
C TYR A 36 -15.36 -8.02 2.49
N ARG A 37 -16.33 -8.35 3.33
CA ARG A 37 -17.75 -8.43 2.94
C ARG A 37 -18.48 -7.27 3.61
N LEU A 38 -19.07 -6.39 2.82
CA LEU A 38 -19.88 -5.28 3.32
C LEU A 38 -21.34 -5.62 3.11
N LEU A 39 -22.10 -5.65 4.20
CA LEU A 39 -23.54 -5.84 4.16
C LEU A 39 -24.21 -4.49 3.91
N TYR A 40 -25.20 -4.45 3.02
CA TYR A 40 -25.96 -3.24 2.72
C TYR A 40 -27.43 -3.59 2.47
N SER A 41 -28.34 -2.70 2.92
CA SER A 41 -29.78 -2.81 2.69
C SER A 41 -30.27 -1.89 1.57
N ASP A 42 -29.64 -0.72 1.44
CA ASP A 42 -30.05 0.35 0.54
C ASP A 42 -29.02 0.56 -0.59
N GLU A 43 -29.48 0.54 -1.84
CA GLU A 43 -28.64 0.81 -3.01
C GLU A 43 -28.07 2.23 -2.99
N THR A 44 -28.77 3.20 -2.39
CA THR A 44 -28.25 4.59 -2.25
C THR A 44 -26.99 4.66 -1.39
N VAL A 45 -26.86 3.74 -0.42
CA VAL A 45 -25.66 3.64 0.41
C VAL A 45 -24.49 3.17 -0.45
N LYS A 46 -24.72 2.11 -1.25
CA LYS A 46 -23.70 1.58 -2.15
C LYS A 46 -23.22 2.64 -3.14
N GLU A 47 -24.13 3.39 -3.75
CA GLU A 47 -23.81 4.49 -4.68
C GLU A 47 -23.01 5.61 -4.01
N ARG A 48 -23.41 6.04 -2.81
CA ARG A 48 -22.69 7.08 -2.05
C ARG A 48 -21.26 6.66 -1.75
N TYR A 49 -21.06 5.42 -1.30
CA TYR A 49 -19.72 4.91 -1.05
C TYR A 49 -18.91 4.81 -2.35
N ASP A 50 -19.53 4.46 -3.48
CA ASP A 50 -18.84 4.39 -4.77
C ASP A 50 -18.29 5.77 -5.15
N GLN A 51 -19.12 6.80 -5.03
CA GLN A 51 -18.73 8.17 -5.29
C GLN A 51 -17.62 8.66 -4.35
N ILE A 52 -17.69 8.34 -3.05
CA ILE A 52 -16.66 8.69 -2.07
C ILE A 52 -15.33 8.03 -2.41
N VAL A 53 -15.34 6.72 -2.73
CA VAL A 53 -14.13 5.98 -3.05
C VAL A 53 -13.50 6.49 -4.34
N ARG A 54 -14.30 6.72 -5.40
CA ARG A 54 -13.84 7.36 -6.65
C ARG A 54 -13.18 8.71 -6.39
N THR A 55 -13.83 9.56 -5.59
CA THR A 55 -13.30 10.87 -5.24
C THR A 55 -11.98 10.77 -4.48
N THR A 56 -11.89 9.83 -3.53
CA THR A 56 -10.65 9.57 -2.76
C THR A 56 -9.52 9.11 -3.68
N LEU A 57 -9.82 8.27 -4.66
CA LEU A 57 -8.84 7.79 -5.64
C LEU A 57 -8.38 8.90 -6.58
N ARG A 58 -9.28 9.79 -7.02
CA ARG A 58 -8.91 10.98 -7.79
C ARG A 58 -8.03 11.92 -6.96
N LEU A 59 -8.37 12.17 -5.70
CA LEU A 59 -7.55 12.95 -4.78
C LEU A 59 -6.17 12.32 -4.61
N ALA A 60 -6.08 11.00 -4.50
CA ALA A 60 -4.80 10.31 -4.38
C ALA A 60 -3.93 10.44 -5.64
N ASN A 61 -4.54 10.64 -6.82
CA ASN A 61 -3.82 10.85 -8.08
C ASN A 61 -3.58 12.34 -8.39
N ALA A 62 -4.06 13.26 -7.55
CA ALA A 62 -3.85 14.69 -7.74
C ALA A 62 -2.39 15.07 -7.47
N THR A 63 -1.91 16.11 -8.16
CA THR A 63 -0.57 16.67 -8.01
C THR A 63 -0.47 17.73 -6.90
N GLU A 64 -1.60 18.15 -6.36
CA GLU A 64 -1.68 19.13 -5.28
C GLU A 64 -1.15 18.55 -3.96
N THR A 65 -0.72 19.41 -3.04
CA THR A 65 -0.15 19.01 -1.74
C THR A 65 -1.03 19.43 -0.56
N THR A 66 -2.36 19.43 -0.75
CA THR A 66 -3.28 19.70 0.36
C THR A 66 -3.29 18.52 1.34
N ASN A 67 -3.65 18.78 2.61
CA ASN A 67 -3.71 17.73 3.63
C ASN A 67 -4.59 16.54 3.21
N ASN A 68 -5.72 16.80 2.55
CA ASN A 68 -6.64 15.77 2.08
C ASN A 68 -6.00 14.91 0.97
N VAL A 69 -5.27 15.53 0.04
CA VAL A 69 -4.54 14.80 -1.00
C VAL A 69 -3.45 13.92 -0.40
N LEU A 70 -2.67 14.45 0.54
CA LEU A 70 -1.62 13.69 1.23
C LEU A 70 -2.20 12.50 2.02
N LEU A 71 -3.34 12.70 2.68
CA LEU A 71 -4.05 11.62 3.38
C LEU A 71 -4.57 10.55 2.41
N ALA A 72 -5.16 10.96 1.29
CA ALA A 72 -5.64 10.04 0.25
C ALA A 72 -4.48 9.24 -0.37
N GLN A 73 -3.39 9.91 -0.76
CA GLN A 73 -2.16 9.28 -1.25
C GLN A 73 -1.60 8.27 -0.24
N LYS A 74 -1.54 8.65 1.04
CA LYS A 74 -1.07 7.78 2.11
C LYS A 74 -1.99 6.55 2.28
N ALA A 75 -3.30 6.74 2.31
CA ALA A 75 -4.27 5.65 2.42
C ALA A 75 -4.14 4.64 1.26
N ILE A 76 -4.00 5.15 0.02
CA ILE A 76 -3.80 4.30 -1.16
C ILE A 76 -2.43 3.61 -1.12
N LYS A 77 -1.36 4.29 -0.70
CA LYS A 77 -0.02 3.70 -0.57
C LYS A 77 -0.01 2.50 0.39
N TYR A 78 -0.65 2.61 1.55
CA TYR A 78 -0.74 1.48 2.49
C TYR A 78 -1.58 0.32 1.95
N ARG A 79 -2.62 0.63 1.18
CA ARG A 79 -3.48 -0.39 0.56
C ARG A 79 -2.85 -1.08 -0.65
N ASN A 80 -2.12 -0.31 -1.47
CA ASN A 80 -1.47 -0.76 -2.71
C ASN A 80 -0.01 -1.17 -2.53
N ARG A 81 0.53 -1.23 -1.30
CA ARG A 81 1.87 -1.79 -1.04
C ARG A 81 2.06 -3.21 -1.61
N GLN A 82 0.96 -3.89 -1.96
CA GLN A 82 0.92 -5.22 -2.58
C GLN A 82 0.46 -5.21 -4.05
N ARG A 83 0.18 -4.05 -4.67
CA ARG A 83 -0.34 -3.94 -6.04
C ARG A 83 0.68 -3.29 -6.97
N SER A 84 1.02 -4.00 -8.04
CA SER A 84 1.86 -3.55 -9.15
C SER A 84 1.07 -3.01 -10.36
N GLY A 85 -0.26 -3.02 -10.32
CA GLY A 85 -1.11 -2.62 -11.45
C GLY A 85 -1.74 -1.24 -11.30
N SER A 86 -1.69 -0.44 -12.37
CA SER A 86 -2.52 0.76 -12.52
C SER A 86 -3.96 0.34 -12.83
N VAL A 87 -4.91 0.78 -12.01
CA VAL A 87 -6.34 0.59 -12.24
C VAL A 87 -6.93 1.93 -12.65
N ASN A 88 -7.66 1.97 -13.77
CA ASN A 88 -8.38 3.18 -14.18
C ASN A 88 -9.66 3.32 -13.34
N TYR A 89 -9.66 4.25 -12.39
CA TYR A 89 -10.78 4.44 -11.45
C TYR A 89 -11.92 5.31 -11.99
N ASP A 90 -11.72 5.91 -13.17
CA ASP A 90 -12.75 6.75 -13.81
C ASP A 90 -13.68 5.95 -14.71
N ASP A 91 -13.42 4.65 -14.94
CA ASP A 91 -14.33 3.77 -15.66
C ASP A 91 -15.63 3.54 -14.86
N PRO A 92 -16.81 3.95 -15.34
CA PRO A 92 -18.07 3.73 -14.66
C PRO A 92 -18.48 2.25 -14.63
N ALA A 93 -18.00 1.42 -15.56
CA ALA A 93 -18.30 -0.01 -15.60
C ALA A 93 -17.44 -0.83 -14.61
N LEU A 94 -16.36 -0.25 -14.09
CA LEU A 94 -15.47 -0.92 -13.16
C LEU A 94 -16.06 -0.97 -11.74
N ASP A 95 -16.13 -2.19 -11.17
CA ASP A 95 -16.38 -2.36 -9.74
C ASP A 95 -15.09 -2.08 -8.94
N ILE A 96 -14.95 -0.82 -8.51
CA ILE A 96 -13.83 -0.36 -7.68
C ILE A 96 -13.80 -1.09 -6.33
N PHE A 97 -14.98 -1.48 -5.84
CA PHE A 97 -15.27 -2.47 -4.81
C PHE A 97 -14.36 -3.69 -4.83
N GLN A 98 -14.54 -4.44 -5.90
CA GLN A 98 -13.85 -5.68 -6.17
C GLN A 98 -12.35 -5.45 -6.37
N SER A 99 -11.98 -4.34 -6.99
CA SER A 99 -10.61 -3.85 -7.07
C SER A 99 -10.01 -3.52 -5.69
N LEU A 100 -10.79 -3.22 -4.67
CA LEU A 100 -10.29 -3.07 -3.32
C LEU A 100 -10.34 -4.37 -2.50
N GLY A 101 -10.85 -5.46 -3.06
CA GLY A 101 -11.04 -6.73 -2.36
C GLY A 101 -12.28 -6.71 -1.47
N ILE A 102 -13.21 -5.80 -1.74
CA ILE A 102 -14.45 -5.65 -1.01
C ILE A 102 -15.57 -6.23 -1.86
N LYS A 103 -16.40 -7.08 -1.25
CA LYS A 103 -17.60 -7.65 -1.85
C LYS A 103 -18.82 -7.09 -1.15
N TRP A 104 -19.71 -6.46 -1.90
CA TRP A 104 -21.03 -6.05 -1.41
C TRP A 104 -21.94 -7.27 -1.30
N CYS A 105 -22.63 -7.38 -0.17
CA CYS A 105 -23.60 -8.41 0.15
C CYS A 105 -24.91 -7.71 0.51
N LYS A 106 -25.96 -7.91 -0.29
CA LYS A 106 -27.27 -7.37 0.06
C LYS A 106 -27.80 -8.12 1.28
N THR A 107 -28.23 -7.39 2.30
CA THR A 107 -28.95 -8.00 3.41
C THR A 107 -30.30 -8.49 2.89
N PRO A 108 -30.72 -9.71 3.28
CA PRO A 108 -32.02 -10.24 2.88
C PRO A 108 -33.18 -9.34 3.32
#